data_AF-A0A7S1Q5G6-F1
#
_entry.id   AF-A0A7S1Q5G6-F1
#
_cell.length_a   1.000
_cell.length_b   1.000
_cell.length_c   1.000
_cell.angle_alpha   90.00
_cell.angle_beta   90.00
_cell.angle_gamma   90.00
#
_symmetry.space_group_name_H-M   'P 1'
#
loop_
_entity.id
_entity.type
_entity.pdbx_description
1 polymer ?
#
loop_
_entity_poly.entity_id
_entity_poly.type
_entity_poly.pdbx_seq_one_letter_code
_entity_poly.pdbx_strand_id
1 'polypeptide(L)'
;QARVEVQQHAVHIEGNRRQVDFAFELLTKVLYLDFRSEVLQVDPHLVCEIIGKDGEQVKRFIQNRRVHIDVRSGNHSAAKSQGVVRVTGQRDAVLEVVRSMGDHLQGFA
;
A
#
# COMPACT_ATOMS: atom_id res chain seq x y z
N GLN A 1 -15.53 5.67 -15.21
CA GLN A 1 -15.90 6.50 -14.04
C GLN A 1 -14.77 6.44 -13.04
N ALA A 2 -14.33 7.57 -12.49
CA ALA A 2 -13.38 7.60 -11.38
C ALA A 2 -13.99 8.43 -10.26
N ARG A 3 -14.06 7.87 -9.06
CA ARG A 3 -14.40 8.59 -7.83
C ARG A 3 -13.13 8.64 -7.00
N VAL A 4 -12.63 9.85 -6.77
CA VAL A 4 -11.55 10.12 -5.82
C VAL A 4 -12.22 10.71 -4.59
N GLU A 5 -12.10 10.02 -3.45
CA GLU A 5 -12.60 10.51 -2.17
C GLU A 5 -11.39 10.72 -1.26
N VAL A 6 -11.07 11.99 -1.01
CA VAL A 6 -10.00 12.39 -0.10
C VAL A 6 -10.63 12.66 1.26
N GLN A 7 -10.40 11.77 2.23
CA GLN A 7 -10.71 12.08 3.63
C GLN A 7 -9.59 12.96 4.20
N GLN A 8 -9.98 14.05 4.84
CA GLN A 8 -9.12 15.14 5.29
C GLN A 8 -8.18 14.68 6.43
N HIS A 9 -6.97 14.24 6.11
CA HIS A 9 -5.89 14.09 7.08
C HIS A 9 -5.25 15.47 7.33
N ALA A 10 -5.93 16.32 8.11
CA ALA A 10 -5.39 17.61 8.52
C ALA A 10 -4.46 17.43 9.73
N VAL A 11 -3.23 17.94 9.62
CA VAL A 11 -2.28 18.01 10.74
C VAL A 11 -2.31 19.42 11.30
N HIS A 12 -2.73 19.57 12.57
CA HIS A 12 -2.73 20.85 13.28
C HIS A 12 -1.43 21.01 14.08
N ILE A 13 -0.77 22.16 13.94
CA ILE A 13 0.53 22.45 14.56
C ILE A 13 0.43 23.79 15.28
N GLU A 14 0.69 23.78 16.58
CA GLU A 14 0.69 24.97 17.42
C GLU A 14 2.01 25.11 18.18
N GLY A 15 2.45 26.36 18.36
CA GLY A 15 3.68 26.68 19.06
C GLY A 15 4.13 28.10 18.76
N ASN A 16 5.31 28.49 19.24
CA ASN A 16 5.90 29.74 18.81
C ASN A 16 6.33 29.67 17.33
N ARG A 17 6.50 30.82 16.68
CA ARG A 17 6.81 30.91 15.25
C ARG A 17 7.97 30.00 14.81
N ARG A 18 9.07 29.95 15.57
CA ARG A 18 10.24 29.12 15.23
C ARG A 18 9.92 27.63 15.28
N GLN A 19 9.09 27.20 16.24
CA GLN A 19 8.67 25.80 16.36
C GLN A 19 7.73 25.40 15.22
N VAL A 20 6.79 26.27 14.86
CA VAL A 20 5.86 26.02 13.75
C VAL A 20 6.60 25.98 12.41
N ASP A 21 7.49 26.95 12.15
CA ASP A 21 8.30 27.01 10.93
C ASP A 21 9.17 25.75 10.78
N PHE A 22 9.82 25.32 11.87
CA PHE A 22 10.64 24.10 11.89
C PHE A 22 9.82 22.82 11.65
N ALA A 23 8.66 22.70 12.32
CA ALA A 23 7.77 21.56 12.11
C ALA A 23 7.25 21.49 10.67
N PHE A 24 6.92 22.65 10.09
CA PHE A 24 6.47 22.75 8.70
C PHE A 24 7.58 22.31 7.72
N GLU A 25 8.83 22.73 7.93
CA GLU A 25 9.97 22.31 7.09
C GLU A 25 10.19 20.79 7.14
N LEU A 26 10.15 20.20 8.33
CA LEU A 26 10.30 18.76 8.51
C LEU A 26 9.17 17.97 7.85
N LEU A 27 7.92 18.38 8.08
CA LEU A 27 6.76 17.72 7.49
C LEU A 27 6.77 17.88 5.97
N THR A 28 7.16 19.03 5.45
CA THR A 28 7.30 19.26 4.01
C THR A 28 8.31 18.27 3.41
N LYS A 29 9.46 18.04 4.05
CA LYS A 29 10.44 17.02 3.60
C LYS A 29 9.88 15.60 3.59
N VAL A 30 9.00 15.26 4.54
CA VAL A 30 8.33 13.96 4.61
C VAL A 30 7.18 13.86 3.59
N LEU A 31 6.45 14.94 3.34
CA LEU A 31 5.32 15.00 2.41
C LEU A 31 5.74 15.11 0.94
N TYR A 32 6.96 15.59 0.66
CA TYR A 32 7.59 15.48 -0.66
C TYR A 32 8.03 14.05 -1.01
N LEU A 33 7.89 13.08 -0.11
CA LEU A 33 7.98 11.68 -0.49
C LEU A 33 6.80 11.39 -1.42
N ASP A 34 7.09 11.11 -2.70
CA ASP A 34 6.13 10.69 -3.71
C ASP A 34 5.48 9.38 -3.24
N PHE A 35 4.44 9.49 -2.42
CA PHE A 35 3.82 8.39 -1.71
C PHE A 35 2.58 7.95 -2.48
N ARG A 36 2.46 6.65 -2.73
CA ARG A 36 1.44 6.05 -3.58
C ARG A 36 0.69 4.96 -2.82
N SER A 37 -0.60 4.82 -3.09
CA SER A 37 -1.42 3.70 -2.63
C SER A 37 -2.05 3.04 -3.85
N GLU A 38 -1.73 1.78 -4.09
CA GLU A 38 -2.30 0.96 -5.17
C GLU A 38 -3.19 -0.13 -4.57
N VAL A 39 -4.33 -0.36 -5.21
CA VAL A 39 -5.29 -1.39 -4.80
C VAL A 39 -5.46 -2.38 -5.94
N LEU A 40 -5.08 -3.63 -5.67
CA LEU A 40 -5.18 -4.75 -6.60
C LEU A 40 -6.40 -5.59 -6.23
N GLN A 41 -7.25 -5.83 -7.23
CA GLN A 41 -8.28 -6.87 -7.16
C GLN A 41 -7.67 -8.17 -7.69
N VAL A 42 -7.66 -9.19 -6.84
CA VAL A 42 -7.02 -10.47 -7.11
C VAL A 42 -8.06 -11.57 -6.95
N ASP A 43 -7.94 -12.63 -7.74
CA ASP A 43 -8.69 -13.86 -7.47
C ASP A 43 -8.40 -14.33 -6.02
N PRO A 44 -9.42 -14.61 -5.20
CA PRO A 44 -9.23 -15.08 -3.83
C PRO A 44 -8.32 -16.30 -3.70
N HIS A 45 -8.32 -17.18 -4.70
CA HIS A 45 -7.46 -18.36 -4.74
C HIS A 45 -5.99 -18.02 -4.98
N LEU A 46 -5.69 -16.86 -5.58
CA LEU A 46 -4.33 -16.41 -5.85
C LEU A 46 -3.78 -15.50 -4.74
N VAL A 47 -4.60 -15.08 -3.78
CA VAL A 47 -4.15 -14.28 -2.64
C VAL A 47 -3.09 -15.01 -1.81
N CYS A 48 -3.20 -16.33 -1.68
CA CYS A 48 -2.20 -17.13 -0.95
C CYS A 48 -0.83 -17.12 -1.63
N GLU A 49 -0.78 -17.05 -2.96
CA GLU A 49 0.48 -16.96 -3.70
C GLU A 49 1.19 -15.62 -3.44
N ILE A 50 0.43 -14.53 -3.33
CA ILE A 50 0.98 -13.20 -2.96
C ILE A 50 1.51 -13.19 -1.52
N ILE A 51 0.81 -13.84 -0.60
CA ILE A 51 1.25 -13.94 0.80
C ILE A 51 2.52 -14.80 0.87
N GLY A 52 2.55 -15.88 0.11
CA GLY A 52 3.58 -16.91 0.14
C GLY A 52 3.51 -17.78 1.40
N LYS A 53 4.36 -18.80 1.45
CA LYS A 53 4.45 -19.71 2.60
C LYS A 53 4.79 -18.93 3.87
N ASP A 54 3.98 -19.08 4.93
CA ASP A 54 4.13 -18.41 6.23
C ASP A 54 4.24 -16.87 6.15
N GLY A 55 3.69 -16.28 5.09
CA GLY A 55 3.77 -14.85 4.80
C GLY A 55 5.16 -14.37 4.40
N GLU A 56 6.07 -15.27 4.03
CA GLU A 56 7.46 -14.93 3.73
C GLU A 56 7.57 -13.94 2.56
N GLN A 57 6.80 -14.14 1.49
CA GLN A 57 6.87 -13.28 0.31
C GLN A 57 6.41 -11.86 0.64
N VAL A 58 5.26 -11.72 1.31
CA VAL A 58 4.75 -10.39 1.70
C VAL A 58 5.68 -9.70 2.71
N LYS A 59 6.27 -10.44 3.65
CA LYS A 59 7.27 -9.92 4.59
C LYS A 59 8.51 -9.41 3.86
N ARG A 60 9.00 -10.15 2.85
CA ARG A 60 10.14 -9.72 2.01
C ARG A 60 9.83 -8.42 1.27
N PHE A 61 8.64 -8.27 0.68
CA PHE A 61 8.25 -7.01 0.04
C PHE A 61 8.23 -5.85 1.05
N ILE A 62 7.63 -6.05 2.22
CA ILE A 62 7.55 -5.02 3.28
C ILE A 62 8.95 -4.60 3.74
N GLN A 63 9.82 -5.55 4.04
CA GLN A 63 11.15 -5.28 4.60
C GLN A 63 12.10 -4.66 3.56
N ASN A 64 12.17 -5.22 2.36
CA ASN A 64 13.17 -4.82 1.37
C ASN A 64 12.81 -3.51 0.69
N ARG A 65 11.51 -3.28 0.44
CA ARG A 65 11.04 -2.15 -0.36
C ARG A 65 10.38 -1.06 0.49
N ARG A 66 10.37 -1.22 1.82
CA ARG A 66 9.80 -0.26 2.79
C ARG A 66 8.36 0.14 2.43
N VAL A 67 7.58 -0.82 1.95
CA VAL A 67 6.15 -0.64 1.67
C VAL A 67 5.32 -1.23 2.80
N HIS A 68 4.09 -0.75 2.93
CA HIS A 68 3.04 -1.36 3.71
C HIS A 68 2.10 -2.14 2.78
N ILE A 69 1.72 -3.35 3.19
CA ILE A 69 0.80 -4.21 2.42
C ILE A 69 -0.32 -4.67 3.35
N ASP A 70 -1.56 -4.33 3.00
CA ASP A 70 -2.79 -4.81 3.63
C ASP A 70 -3.46 -5.82 2.69
N VAL A 71 -3.73 -7.03 3.17
CA VAL A 71 -4.33 -8.11 2.39
C VAL A 71 -5.65 -8.49 3.03
N ARG A 72 -6.73 -8.36 2.26
CA ARG A 72 -8.08 -8.75 2.65
C ARG A 72 -8.59 -9.81 1.70
N SER A 73 -8.57 -11.07 2.15
CA SER A 73 -9.31 -12.14 1.48
C SER A 73 -10.72 -12.12 2.06
N GLY A 74 -11.74 -11.98 1.23
CA GLY A 74 -13.10 -12.08 1.73
C GLY A 74 -13.40 -13.52 2.15
N ASN A 75 -14.14 -13.69 3.25
CA ASN A 75 -14.45 -14.99 3.82
C ASN A 75 -14.99 -15.95 2.76
N HIS A 76 -14.55 -17.21 2.84
CA HIS A 76 -14.87 -18.35 1.95
C HIS A 76 -16.38 -18.69 1.79
N SER A 77 -17.31 -17.83 2.16
CA SER A 77 -18.75 -18.14 2.30
C SER A 77 -19.69 -17.29 1.45
N ALA A 78 -19.22 -16.52 0.46
CA ALA A 78 -20.12 -15.90 -0.52
C ALA A 78 -19.45 -15.76 -1.89
N ALA A 79 -20.18 -16.18 -2.92
CA ALA A 79 -19.74 -16.45 -4.28
C ALA A 79 -19.21 -15.24 -5.11
N LYS A 80 -18.71 -14.16 -4.51
CA LYS A 80 -18.21 -12.95 -5.20
C LYS A 80 -17.15 -12.14 -4.45
N SER A 81 -16.51 -12.68 -3.42
CA SER A 81 -15.57 -11.89 -2.63
C SER A 81 -14.16 -11.91 -3.23
N GLN A 82 -13.87 -11.00 -4.18
CA GLN A 82 -12.50 -10.78 -4.68
C GLN A 82 -11.52 -10.52 -3.53
N GLY A 83 -10.30 -11.03 -3.65
CA GLY A 83 -9.20 -10.66 -2.77
C GLY A 83 -8.78 -9.22 -3.05
N VAL A 84 -8.54 -8.44 -2.00
CA VAL A 84 -8.05 -7.07 -2.12
C VAL A 84 -6.66 -6.99 -1.50
N VAL A 85 -5.68 -6.59 -2.31
CA VAL A 85 -4.32 -6.29 -1.84
C VAL A 85 -4.08 -4.80 -2.00
N ARG A 86 -3.80 -4.10 -0.91
CA ARG A 86 -3.44 -2.68 -0.91
C ARG A 86 -1.96 -2.55 -0.61
N VAL A 87 -1.21 -1.91 -1.53
CA VAL A 87 0.21 -1.61 -1.37
C VAL A 87 0.38 -0.11 -1.21
N THR A 88 1.06 0.34 -0.17
CA THR A 88 1.21 1.76 0.15
C THR A 88 2.66 2.06 0.53
N GLY A 89 3.25 3.12 -0.02
CA GLY A 89 4.67 3.42 0.18
C GLY A 89 5.19 4.46 -0.81
N GLN A 90 6.52 4.58 -0.91
CA GLN A 90 7.15 5.39 -1.96
C GLN A 90 6.77 4.87 -3.35
N ARG A 91 6.49 5.77 -4.29
CA ARG A 91 5.93 5.50 -5.62
C ARG A 91 6.69 4.42 -6.37
N ASP A 92 8.01 4.54 -6.48
CA ASP A 92 8.83 3.59 -7.23
C ASP A 92 8.79 2.21 -6.58
N ALA A 93 8.86 2.16 -5.25
CA ALA A 93 8.76 0.91 -4.49
C ALA A 93 7.37 0.25 -4.66
N VAL A 94 6.29 1.04 -4.63
CA VAL A 94 4.93 0.55 -4.85
C VAL A 94 4.78 -0.02 -6.26
N LEU A 95 5.27 0.69 -7.28
CA LEU A 95 5.23 0.24 -8.67
C LEU A 95 6.03 -1.04 -8.89
N GLU A 96 7.21 -1.15 -8.28
CA GLU A 96 8.04 -2.35 -8.35
C GLU A 96 7.36 -3.56 -7.67
N VAL A 97 6.71 -3.35 -6.53
CA VAL A 97 5.93 -4.39 -5.84
C VAL A 97 4.74 -4.84 -6.67
N VAL A 98 3.92 -3.91 -7.15
CA VAL A 98 2.74 -4.23 -7.96
C VAL A 98 3.15 -5.00 -9.22
N ARG A 99 4.22 -4.57 -9.91
CA ARG A 99 4.75 -5.28 -11.07
C ARG A 99 5.21 -6.69 -10.70
N SER A 100 6.01 -6.81 -9.63
CA SER A 100 6.51 -8.10 -9.18
C SER A 100 5.40 -9.07 -8.78
N MET A 101 4.31 -8.57 -8.19
CA MET A 101 3.13 -9.38 -7.88
C MET A 101 2.42 -9.81 -9.17
N GLY A 102 2.23 -8.90 -10.12
CA GLY A 102 1.63 -9.21 -11.42
C GLY A 102 2.41 -10.28 -12.19
N ASP A 103 3.73 -10.12 -12.30
CA ASP A 103 4.62 -11.06 -12.98
C ASP A 103 4.60 -12.44 -12.29
N HIS A 104 4.51 -12.48 -10.95
CA HIS A 104 4.41 -13.73 -10.20
C HIS A 104 3.07 -14.45 -10.45
N LEU A 105 1.96 -13.71 -10.45
CA LEU A 105 0.63 -14.25 -10.64
C LEU A 105 0.36 -14.74 -12.07
N GLN A 106 1.01 -14.13 -13.07
CA GLN A 106 0.93 -14.62 -14.46
C GLN A 106 1.46 -16.06 -14.61
N GLY A 107 2.31 -16.55 -13.70
CA GLY A 107 2.74 -17.94 -13.69
C GLY A 107 1.66 -18.94 -13.28
N PHE A 108 0.52 -18.47 -12.77
CA PHE A 108 -0.59 -19.28 -12.26
C PHE A 108 -1.91 -19.09 -13.03
N ALA A 109 -1.93 -18.18 -14.00
CA ALA A 109 -3.07 -17.89 -14.88
C ALA A 109 -3.00 -18.72 -16.16
#